data_AF-A0A150NMK7-F1
#
_entry.id   AF-A0A150NMK7-F1
#
_cell.length_a   1.000
_cell.length_b   1.000
_cell.length_c   1.000
_cell.angle_alpha   90.00
_cell.angle_beta   90.00
_cell.angle_gamma   90.00
#
_symmetry.space_group_name_H-M   'P 1'
#
loop_
_entity.id
_entity.type
_entity.pdbx_description
1 polymer ?
#
loop_
_entity_poly.entity_id
_entity_poly.type
_entity_poly.pdbx_seq_one_letter_code
_entity_poly.pdbx_strand_id
1 'polypeptide(L)'
;MGNDEVPKNLIEELELQLDYVLTQTEKEDLENNPELKNHYLSIVRDRLLNNQRKEVEKTAQEFDEDFIRLLKKYSIYLSDNQIEQIKELMKTMSNINNRYLMVAMAGGYFEQMKSEKENEFKELFKYSKIWQENYSTMEYNEKNNIK
;
A
#
# COMPACT_ATOMS: atom_id res chain seq x y z
N MET A 1 1.62 1.99 24.83
CA MET A 1 0.71 0.89 24.47
C MET A 1 -0.34 1.51 23.57
N GLY A 2 -0.17 1.39 22.25
CA GLY A 2 -1.13 1.90 21.29
C GLY A 2 -2.39 1.05 21.37
N ASN A 3 -3.49 1.64 21.81
CA ASN A 3 -4.80 1.09 21.52
C ASN A 3 -4.99 1.28 20.02
N ASP A 4 -4.63 0.27 19.23
CA ASP A 4 -5.19 0.12 17.89
C ASP A 4 -6.69 -0.09 18.11
N GLU A 5 -7.44 1.02 18.10
CA GLU A 5 -8.89 0.96 18.00
C GLU A 5 -9.18 0.09 16.77
N VAL A 6 -9.75 -1.09 17.00
CA VAL A 6 -10.41 -1.85 15.94
C VAL A 6 -11.31 -0.83 15.24
N PRO A 7 -11.14 -0.59 13.92
CA PRO A 7 -11.88 0.45 13.23
C PRO A 7 -13.35 0.27 13.57
N LYS A 8 -14.02 1.36 13.98
CA LYS A 8 -15.42 1.36 14.43
C LYS A 8 -16.40 0.71 13.44
N ASN A 9 -15.93 0.31 12.25
CA ASN A 9 -16.72 -0.33 11.22
C ASN A 9 -16.19 -1.62 10.59
N LEU A 10 -15.28 -2.36 11.25
CA LEU A 10 -14.78 -3.61 10.68
C LEU A 10 -15.89 -4.62 10.33
N ILE A 11 -16.98 -4.67 11.13
CA ILE A 11 -18.11 -5.56 10.86
C ILE A 11 -18.87 -5.11 9.62
N GLU A 12 -19.22 -3.82 9.51
CA GLU A 12 -19.92 -3.30 8.32
C GLU A 12 -19.06 -3.44 7.05
N GLU A 13 -17.75 -3.23 7.14
CA GLU A 13 -16.82 -3.47 6.03
C GLU A 13 -16.78 -4.93 5.60
N LEU A 14 -16.77 -5.88 6.54
CA LEU A 14 -16.82 -7.31 6.22
C LEU A 14 -18.18 -7.69 5.63
N GLU A 15 -19.27 -7.09 6.10
CA GLU A 15 -20.61 -7.30 5.56
C GLU A 15 -20.72 -6.83 4.10
N LEU A 16 -20.13 -5.69 3.75
CA LEU A 16 -20.04 -5.20 2.37
C LEU A 16 -19.24 -6.15 1.45
N GLN A 17 -18.31 -6.94 2.01
CA GLN A 17 -17.45 -7.85 1.26
C GLN A 17 -18.01 -9.28 1.18
N LEU A 18 -19.09 -9.61 1.92
CA LEU A 18 -19.72 -10.94 1.89
C LEU A 18 -20.03 -11.38 0.46
N ASP A 19 -20.63 -10.48 -0.31
CA ASP A 19 -21.06 -10.79 -1.67
C ASP A 19 -19.91 -10.98 -2.66
N TYR A 20 -18.75 -10.38 -2.37
CA TYR A 20 -17.57 -10.52 -3.22
C TYR A 20 -16.73 -11.75 -2.89
N VAL A 21 -16.72 -12.16 -1.61
CA VAL A 21 -15.77 -13.15 -1.08
C VAL A 21 -16.40 -14.53 -0.85
N LEU A 22 -17.71 -14.59 -0.57
CA LEU A 22 -18.42 -15.85 -0.44
C LEU A 22 -18.69 -16.49 -1.80
N THR A 23 -18.58 -17.80 -1.85
CA THR A 23 -19.04 -18.60 -2.99
C THR A 23 -20.55 -18.62 -3.05
N GLN A 24 -21.12 -18.94 -4.22
CA GLN A 24 -22.57 -18.97 -4.42
C GLN A 24 -23.29 -19.88 -3.40
N THR A 25 -22.70 -21.05 -3.09
CA THR A 25 -23.26 -21.99 -2.11
C THR A 25 -23.24 -21.46 -0.69
N GLU A 26 -22.19 -20.72 -0.30
CA GLU A 26 -22.09 -20.10 1.04
C GLU A 26 -23.06 -18.94 1.21
N LYS A 27 -23.36 -18.21 0.13
CA LYS A 27 -24.40 -17.17 0.13
C LYS A 27 -25.78 -17.77 0.33
N GLU A 28 -26.10 -18.81 -0.43
CA GLU A 28 -27.37 -19.54 -0.31
C GLU A 28 -27.53 -20.15 1.09
N ASP A 29 -26.45 -20.67 1.69
CA ASP A 29 -26.50 -21.19 3.06
C ASP A 29 -26.71 -20.08 4.09
N LEU A 30 -26.06 -18.93 3.95
CA LEU A 30 -26.27 -17.78 4.83
C LEU A 30 -27.69 -17.18 4.70
N GLU A 31 -28.26 -17.15 3.50
CA GLU A 31 -29.64 -16.73 3.26
C GLU A 31 -30.65 -17.64 3.96
N ASN A 32 -30.40 -18.95 3.93
CA ASN A 32 -31.25 -19.96 4.57
C ASN A 32 -31.02 -20.05 6.09
N ASN A 33 -29.84 -19.68 6.59
CA ASN A 33 -29.44 -19.78 8.00
C ASN A 33 -28.80 -18.46 8.49
N PRO A 34 -29.59 -17.39 8.71
CA PRO A 34 -29.07 -16.07 9.07
C PRO A 34 -28.27 -16.03 10.39
N GLU A 35 -28.48 -16.98 11.28
CA GLU A 35 -27.74 -17.14 12.53
C GLU A 35 -26.25 -17.47 12.31
N LEU A 36 -25.90 -18.00 11.13
CA LEU A 36 -24.52 -18.27 10.73
C LEU A 36 -23.75 -17.02 10.29
N LYS A 37 -24.37 -15.83 10.32
CA LYS A 37 -23.74 -14.57 9.91
C LYS A 37 -22.34 -14.36 10.51
N ASN A 38 -22.18 -14.58 11.82
CA ASN A 38 -20.88 -14.42 12.48
C ASN A 38 -19.82 -15.43 12.00
N HIS A 39 -20.23 -16.65 11.66
CA HIS A 39 -19.34 -17.66 11.09
C HIS A 39 -18.84 -17.23 9.71
N TYR A 40 -19.74 -16.77 8.84
CA TYR A 40 -19.40 -16.31 7.51
C TYR A 40 -18.56 -15.02 7.52
N LEU A 41 -18.81 -14.10 8.44
CA LEU A 41 -17.95 -12.92 8.63
C LEU A 41 -16.50 -13.31 9.00
N SER A 42 -16.31 -14.36 9.81
CA SER A 42 -14.98 -14.90 10.10
C SER A 42 -14.30 -15.46 8.85
N ILE A 43 -15.03 -16.23 8.04
CA ILE A 43 -14.52 -16.79 6.78
C ILE A 43 -14.10 -15.67 5.82
N VAL A 44 -14.94 -14.65 5.65
CA VAL A 44 -14.64 -13.50 4.78
C VAL A 44 -13.37 -12.80 5.24
N ARG A 45 -13.25 -12.54 6.54
CA ARG A 45 -12.04 -11.92 7.11
C ARG A 45 -10.78 -12.72 6.78
N ASP A 46 -10.81 -14.04 7.01
CA ASP A 46 -9.65 -14.90 6.77
C ASP A 46 -9.28 -14.96 5.29
N ARG A 47 -10.28 -15.02 4.40
CA ARG A 47 -10.05 -14.99 2.94
C ARG A 47 -9.48 -13.66 2.48
N LEU A 48 -9.99 -12.53 2.99
CA LEU A 48 -9.45 -11.20 2.68
C LEU A 48 -7.99 -11.08 3.11
N LEU A 49 -7.65 -11.52 4.33
CA LEU A 49 -6.28 -11.55 4.82
C LEU A 49 -5.37 -12.43 3.96
N ASN A 50 -5.85 -13.61 3.57
CA ASN A 50 -5.10 -14.52 2.70
C ASN A 50 -4.90 -13.92 1.30
N ASN A 51 -5.91 -13.27 0.73
CA ASN A 51 -5.80 -12.61 -0.56
C ASN A 51 -4.81 -11.45 -0.50
N GLN A 52 -4.86 -10.63 0.56
CA GLN A 52 -3.88 -9.56 0.77
C GLN A 52 -2.45 -10.11 0.85
N ARG A 53 -2.22 -11.19 1.60
CA ARG A 53 -0.91 -11.85 1.68
C ARG A 53 -0.43 -12.34 0.31
N LYS A 54 -1.31 -12.99 -0.46
CA LYS A 54 -0.98 -13.45 -1.82
C LYS A 54 -0.61 -12.31 -2.75
N GLU A 55 -1.31 -11.17 -2.69
CA GLU A 55 -0.98 -10.01 -3.51
C GLU A 55 0.37 -9.39 -3.11
N VAL A 56 0.69 -9.37 -1.80
CA VAL A 56 2.02 -8.94 -1.31
C VAL A 56 3.12 -9.87 -1.80
N GLU A 57 2.91 -11.19 -1.69
CA GLU A 57 3.86 -12.20 -2.17
C GLU A 57 4.08 -12.10 -3.69
N LYS A 58 3.00 -11.93 -4.46
CA LYS A 58 3.05 -11.74 -5.90
C LYS A 58 3.83 -10.48 -6.28
N THR A 59 3.57 -9.36 -5.60
CA THR A 59 4.30 -8.10 -5.83
C THR A 59 5.78 -8.25 -5.51
N ALA A 60 6.12 -9.00 -4.46
CA ALA A 60 7.53 -9.28 -4.12
C ALA A 60 8.22 -10.14 -5.18
N GLN A 61 7.52 -11.14 -5.73
CA GLN A 61 8.02 -11.97 -6.83
C GLN A 61 8.23 -11.15 -8.11
N GLU A 62 7.25 -10.30 -8.47
CA GLU A 62 7.36 -9.41 -9.64
C GLU A 62 8.55 -8.45 -9.52
N PHE A 63 8.76 -7.86 -8.33
CA PHE A 63 9.93 -7.03 -8.05
C PHE A 63 11.24 -7.81 -8.22
N ASP A 64 11.31 -9.04 -7.72
CA ASP A 64 12.49 -9.89 -7.86
C ASP A 64 12.80 -10.21 -9.33
N GLU A 65 11.76 -10.55 -10.11
CA GLU A 65 11.92 -10.77 -11.55
C GLU A 65 12.43 -9.52 -12.28
N ASP A 66 11.85 -8.34 -11.98
CA ASP A 66 12.27 -7.07 -12.56
C ASP A 66 13.70 -6.70 -12.18
N PHE A 67 14.08 -6.93 -10.93
CA PHE A 67 15.44 -6.69 -10.46
C PHE A 67 16.44 -7.56 -11.23
N ILE A 68 16.14 -8.85 -11.41
CA ILE A 68 17.00 -9.75 -12.20
C ILE A 68 17.02 -9.34 -13.69
N ARG A 69 15.89 -8.89 -14.26
CA ARG A 69 15.83 -8.33 -15.63
C ARG A 69 16.76 -7.12 -15.76
N LEU A 70 16.78 -6.23 -14.78
CA LEU A 70 17.67 -5.06 -14.73
C LEU A 70 19.14 -5.48 -14.74
N LEU A 71 19.53 -6.42 -13.87
CA LEU A 71 20.91 -6.91 -13.81
C LEU A 71 21.37 -7.48 -15.16
N LYS A 72 20.52 -8.30 -15.79
CA LYS A 72 20.79 -8.87 -17.12
C LYS A 72 20.94 -7.81 -18.20
N LYS A 73 20.01 -6.85 -18.26
CA LYS A 73 19.99 -5.79 -19.28
C LYS A 73 21.28 -4.97 -19.31
N TYR A 74 21.85 -4.72 -18.14
CA TYR A 74 23.05 -3.88 -17.99
C TYR A 74 24.33 -4.68 -17.71
N SER A 75 24.29 -6.02 -17.82
CA SER A 75 25.44 -6.91 -17.53
C SER A 75 26.07 -6.63 -16.16
N ILE A 76 25.23 -6.48 -15.13
CA ILE A 76 25.66 -6.27 -13.75
C ILE A 76 25.81 -7.65 -13.08
N TYR A 77 26.96 -7.88 -12.45
CA TYR A 77 27.29 -9.16 -11.79
C TYR A 77 27.39 -8.95 -10.27
N LEU A 78 26.53 -9.63 -9.52
CA LEU A 78 26.44 -9.56 -8.06
C LEU A 78 26.36 -10.98 -7.50
N SER A 79 26.88 -11.20 -6.30
CA SER A 79 26.61 -12.44 -5.55
C SER A 79 25.21 -12.43 -4.95
N ASP A 80 24.68 -13.60 -4.59
CA ASP A 80 23.35 -13.73 -3.96
C ASP A 80 23.20 -12.83 -2.72
N ASN A 81 24.25 -12.76 -1.89
CA ASN A 81 24.25 -11.89 -0.72
C ASN A 81 24.20 -10.39 -1.09
N GLN A 82 24.88 -9.97 -2.15
CA GLN A 82 24.83 -8.58 -2.60
C GLN A 82 23.46 -8.22 -3.20
N ILE A 83 22.83 -9.17 -3.91
CA ILE A 83 21.48 -9.01 -4.45
C ILE A 83 20.50 -8.71 -3.31
N GLU A 84 20.49 -9.53 -2.26
CA GLU A 84 19.57 -9.35 -1.14
C GLU A 84 19.83 -8.04 -0.38
N GLN A 85 21.09 -7.68 -0.14
CA GLN A 85 21.45 -6.40 0.50
C GLN A 85 20.96 -5.18 -0.29
N ILE A 86 21.11 -5.20 -1.63
CA ILE A 86 20.66 -4.08 -2.47
C ILE A 86 19.13 -3.99 -2.46
N LYS A 87 18.41 -5.12 -2.54
CA LYS A 87 16.94 -5.12 -2.46
C LYS A 87 16.46 -4.55 -1.12
N GLU A 88 17.09 -4.95 -0.01
CA GLU A 88 16.76 -4.44 1.33
C GLU A 88 17.03 -2.94 1.44
N LEU A 89 18.17 -2.47 0.91
CA LEU A 89 18.53 -1.06 0.88
C LEU A 89 17.49 -0.24 0.09
N MET A 90 17.09 -0.70 -1.10
CA MET A 90 16.06 -0.04 -1.91
C MET A 90 14.73 0.09 -1.15
N LYS A 91 14.27 -1.00 -0.51
CA LYS A 91 13.04 -1.00 0.29
C LYS A 91 13.14 -0.03 1.47
N THR A 92 14.28 -0.01 2.16
CA THR A 92 14.54 0.87 3.30
C THR A 92 14.50 2.34 2.89
N MET A 93 15.20 2.70 1.81
CA MET A 93 15.20 4.07 1.29
C MET A 93 13.81 4.52 0.84
N SER A 94 13.07 3.65 0.16
CA SER A 94 11.67 3.95 -0.22
C SER A 94 10.78 4.20 1.00
N ASN A 95 10.95 3.42 2.08
CA ASN A 95 10.17 3.60 3.30
C ASN A 95 10.50 4.90 4.03
N ILE A 96 11.78 5.30 4.06
CA ILE A 96 12.21 6.58 4.62
C ILE A 96 11.56 7.74 3.85
N ASN A 97 11.61 7.70 2.52
CA ASN A 97 11.01 8.72 1.67
C ASN A 97 9.48 8.78 1.88
N ASN A 98 8.79 7.65 1.96
CA ASN A 98 7.36 7.64 2.24
C ASN A 98 7.02 8.28 3.60
N ARG A 99 7.82 8.02 4.64
CA ARG A 99 7.64 8.68 5.95
C ARG A 99 7.84 10.19 5.86
N TYR A 100 8.85 10.64 5.11
CA TYR A 100 9.08 12.06 4.85
C TYR A 100 7.85 12.71 4.21
N LEU A 101 7.28 12.09 3.16
CA LEU A 101 6.06 12.56 2.51
C LEU A 101 4.89 12.68 3.49
N MET A 102 4.64 11.64 4.31
CA MET A 102 3.54 11.66 5.29
C MET A 102 3.70 12.77 6.32
N VAL A 103 4.92 13.02 6.80
CA VAL A 103 5.21 14.13 7.73
C VAL A 103 4.94 15.47 7.06
N ALA A 104 5.39 15.66 5.83
CA ALA A 104 5.18 16.91 5.11
C ALA A 104 3.69 17.19 4.85
N MET A 105 2.91 16.17 4.52
CA MET A 105 1.45 16.27 4.36
C MET A 105 0.76 16.63 5.68
N ALA A 106 1.06 15.90 6.76
CA ALA A 106 0.43 16.12 8.06
C ALA A 106 0.79 17.49 8.66
N GLY A 107 2.00 17.98 8.38
CA GLY A 107 2.47 19.30 8.81
C GLY A 107 2.03 20.46 7.91
N GLY A 108 1.44 20.19 6.74
CA GLY A 108 1.11 21.23 5.76
C GLY A 108 2.33 21.93 5.18
N TYR A 109 3.49 21.26 5.09
CA TYR A 109 4.76 21.88 4.67
C TYR A 109 4.88 22.01 3.15
N PHE A 110 3.95 22.74 2.53
CA PHE A 110 3.86 22.86 1.06
C PHE A 110 5.11 23.50 0.44
N GLU A 111 5.61 24.61 0.98
CA GLU A 111 6.81 25.29 0.43
C GLU A 111 8.07 24.41 0.52
N GLN A 112 8.20 23.63 1.59
CA GLN A 112 9.27 22.64 1.69
C GLN A 112 9.12 21.57 0.61
N MET A 113 7.93 21.01 0.43
CA MET A 113 7.65 20.02 -0.61
C MET A 113 7.86 20.54 -2.03
N LYS A 114 7.56 21.81 -2.28
CA LYS A 114 7.84 22.47 -3.55
C LYS A 114 9.34 22.57 -3.80
N SER A 115 10.12 23.00 -2.82
CA SER A 115 11.58 23.01 -2.91
C SER A 115 12.14 21.61 -3.18
N GLU A 116 11.68 20.60 -2.44
CA GLU A 116 12.17 19.23 -2.62
C GLU A 116 11.84 18.66 -4.01
N LYS A 117 10.66 18.98 -4.55
CA LYS A 117 10.26 18.58 -5.90
C LYS A 117 11.16 19.14 -6.99
N GLU A 118 11.71 20.33 -6.79
CA GLU A 118 12.58 20.99 -7.76
C GLU A 118 14.05 20.57 -7.58
N ASN A 119 14.41 20.09 -6.38
CA ASN A 119 15.77 19.75 -5.97
C ASN A 119 15.94 18.24 -5.69
N GLU A 120 15.94 17.81 -4.42
CA GLU A 120 16.36 16.48 -3.97
C GLU A 120 15.53 15.33 -4.58
N PHE A 121 14.21 15.52 -4.68
CA PHE A 121 13.27 14.47 -5.10
C PHE A 121 12.75 14.65 -6.53
N LYS A 122 13.43 15.45 -7.36
CA LYS A 122 12.97 15.75 -8.73
C LYS A 122 12.62 14.52 -9.57
N GLU A 123 13.47 13.49 -9.56
CA GLU A 123 13.19 12.25 -10.31
C GLU A 123 12.06 11.44 -9.66
N LEU A 124 12.02 11.37 -8.32
CA LEU A 124 10.94 10.71 -7.59
C LEU A 124 9.57 11.28 -7.96
N PHE A 125 9.47 12.60 -8.08
CA PHE A 125 8.26 13.27 -8.55
C PHE A 125 7.90 13.02 -10.01
N LYS A 126 8.82 12.54 -10.86
CA LYS A 126 8.52 12.19 -12.25
C LYS A 126 7.92 10.79 -12.37
N TYR A 127 8.42 9.83 -11.59
CA TYR A 127 8.01 8.44 -11.73
C TYR A 127 7.00 7.97 -10.67
N SER A 128 6.88 8.66 -9.53
CA SER A 128 5.98 8.24 -8.45
C SER A 128 4.63 8.95 -8.52
N LYS A 129 3.61 8.21 -8.95
CA LYS A 129 2.21 8.67 -8.98
C LYS A 129 1.73 9.13 -7.61
N ILE A 130 2.06 8.38 -6.55
CA ILE A 130 1.68 8.71 -5.16
C ILE A 130 2.25 10.08 -4.77
N TRP A 131 3.53 10.34 -5.07
CA TRP A 131 4.13 11.63 -4.74
C TRP A 131 3.53 12.78 -5.55
N GLN A 132 3.22 12.55 -6.83
CA GLN A 132 2.54 13.52 -7.68
C GLN A 132 1.15 13.88 -7.13
N GLU A 133 0.32 12.87 -6.86
CA GLU A 133 -1.05 13.07 -6.38
C GLU A 133 -1.07 13.81 -5.04
N ASN A 134 -0.24 13.40 -4.08
CA ASN A 134 -0.18 14.07 -2.77
C ASN A 134 0.30 15.53 -2.88
N TYR A 135 1.29 15.80 -3.73
CA TYR A 135 1.72 17.19 -3.96
C TYR A 135 0.63 18.03 -4.62
N SER A 136 -0.08 17.48 -5.62
CA SER A 136 -1.20 18.17 -6.25
C SER A 136 -2.33 18.47 -5.26
N THR A 137 -2.61 17.56 -4.33
CA THR A 137 -3.55 17.80 -3.23
C THR A 137 -3.08 18.94 -2.33
N MET A 138 -1.81 18.93 -1.91
CA MET A 138 -1.25 20.03 -1.09
C MET A 138 -1.29 21.36 -1.84
N GLU A 139 -0.96 21.38 -3.14
CA GLU A 139 -1.00 22.59 -3.97
C GLU A 139 -2.43 23.15 -4.09
N TYR A 140 -3.42 22.26 -4.27
CA TYR A 140 -4.82 22.66 -4.30
C TYR A 140 -5.26 23.25 -2.95
N ASN A 141 -4.89 22.61 -1.84
CA ASN A 141 -5.24 23.10 -0.50
C ASN A 141 -4.62 24.46 -0.21
N GLU A 142 -3.34 24.66 -0.55
CA GLU A 142 -2.63 25.92 -0.40
C GLU A 142 -3.31 27.05 -1.21
N LYS A 143 -3.62 26.80 -2.49
CA LYS A 143 -4.30 27.78 -3.36
C LYS A 143 -5.69 28.17 -2.86
N ASN A 144 -6.38 27.28 -2.16
CA ASN A 144 -7.73 27.49 -1.67
C ASN A 144 -7.81 27.81 -0.17
N ASN A 145 -6.67 27.98 0.52
CA ASN A 145 -6.59 28.19 1.96
C ASN A 145 -7.34 27.13 2.79
N ILE A 146 -7.32 25.89 2.31
CA ILE A 146 -7.93 24.74 3.01
C ILE A 146 -6.89 24.20 4.00
N LYS A 147 -7.24 24.23 5.29
CA LYS A 147 -6.41 23.72 6.38
C LYS A 147 -6.63 22.23 6.60
#